data_AF-A0A2W4L940-F1
#
_entry.id   AF-A0A2W4L940-F1
#
_cell.length_a   1.000
_cell.length_b   1.000
_cell.length_c   1.000
_cell.angle_alpha   90.00
_cell.angle_beta   90.00
_cell.angle_gamma   90.00
#
_symmetry.space_group_name_H-M   'P 1'
#
loop_
_entity.id
_entity.type
_entity.pdbx_description
1 polymer ?
#
loop_
_entity_poly.entity_id
_entity_poly.type
_entity_poly.pdbx_seq_one_letter_code
_entity_poly.pdbx_strand_id
1 'polypeptide(L)'
;SGAGKRLWARPVAVQVSHRGGRVVILDRKGSHRWALGLAGVDYCTQPAQMHDALVKLAALADERNSLALHEDDNWDPGPRILVIAEELNATIGQLTNFWSEVRGPGEPKRSPAISALADLLFMGRSAKVNVVAIAQMLTARAIGGPEARENFGIRCLARYTANAWKMLVPEAPLPRASRTLGRWQVVVAGQATETQVAYLTTAEARALACPRSLSPAQVSALSSPGRDFMTLREAVEAGVLPWSYEAAKKRLQRRVGRVPTPRGKSGNADLYARADLIAWADGSR
;
A
#
# COMPACT_ATOMS: atom_id res chain seq x y z
N SER A 1 1.49 14.74 13.53
CA SER A 1 2.61 15.56 14.04
C SER A 1 3.63 15.79 12.92
N GLY A 2 4.23 16.99 12.85
CA GLY A 2 5.22 17.37 11.84
C GLY A 2 6.64 16.84 12.09
N ALA A 3 6.78 15.69 12.77
CA ALA A 3 8.09 15.14 13.16
C ALA A 3 8.89 14.52 12.00
N GLY A 4 8.34 14.52 10.77
CA GLY A 4 9.02 14.00 9.59
C GLY A 4 8.97 12.48 9.42
N LYS A 5 7.98 11.77 9.97
CA LYS A 5 7.86 10.30 9.85
C LYS A 5 7.81 9.83 8.39
N ARG A 6 6.98 10.50 7.61
CA ARG A 6 6.95 10.36 6.14
C ARG A 6 8.29 10.66 5.47
N LEU A 7 9.04 11.64 6.00
CA LEU A 7 10.35 12.02 5.47
C LEU A 7 11.41 10.94 5.73
N TRP A 8 11.23 10.11 6.76
CA TRP A 8 12.10 8.96 7.01
C TRP A 8 11.72 7.75 6.16
N ALA A 9 10.43 7.41 6.08
CA ALA A 9 10.01 6.20 5.36
C ALA A 9 10.15 6.32 3.83
N ARG A 10 10.04 7.53 3.27
CA ARG A 10 10.21 7.80 1.84
C ARG A 10 11.61 7.40 1.31
N PRO A 11 12.74 7.91 1.82
CA PRO A 11 14.05 7.53 1.34
C PRO A 11 14.33 6.04 1.52
N VAL A 12 13.83 5.40 2.59
CA VAL A 12 13.95 3.93 2.77
C VAL A 12 13.21 3.19 1.66
N ALA A 13 11.96 3.57 1.33
CA ALA A 13 11.20 2.99 0.24
C ALA A 13 11.90 3.17 -1.12
N VAL A 14 12.39 4.39 -1.40
CA VAL A 14 13.14 4.71 -2.63
C VAL A 14 14.37 3.80 -2.76
N GLN A 15 15.11 3.61 -1.68
CA GLN A 15 16.30 2.76 -1.65
C GLN A 15 16.00 1.28 -1.91
N VAL A 16 14.84 0.78 -1.48
CA VAL A 16 14.38 -0.58 -1.79
C VAL A 16 13.98 -0.70 -3.25
N SER A 17 13.15 0.23 -3.76
CA SER A 17 12.72 0.24 -5.16
C SER A 17 13.89 0.37 -6.13
N HIS A 18 14.84 1.28 -5.85
CA HIS A 18 16.02 1.50 -6.69
C HIS A 18 16.92 0.24 -6.79
N ARG A 19 16.92 -0.62 -5.77
CA ARG A 19 17.66 -1.90 -5.77
C ARG A 19 16.84 -3.07 -6.34
N GLY A 20 15.73 -2.80 -7.01
CA GLY A 20 14.87 -3.84 -7.62
C GLY A 20 13.92 -4.52 -6.65
N GLY A 21 13.79 -4.03 -5.42
CA GLY A 21 12.80 -4.53 -4.45
C GLY A 21 11.38 -4.01 -4.71
N ARG A 22 10.43 -4.57 -3.96
CA ARG A 22 9.02 -4.12 -3.96
C ARG A 22 8.69 -3.37 -2.69
N VAL A 23 7.71 -2.47 -2.77
CA VAL A 23 7.21 -1.71 -1.61
C VAL A 23 5.70 -1.86 -1.53
N VAL A 24 5.20 -2.29 -0.38
CA VAL A 24 3.76 -2.35 -0.09
C VAL A 24 3.45 -1.30 0.96
N ILE A 25 2.54 -0.37 0.68
CA ILE A 25 2.24 0.76 1.56
C ILE A 25 0.80 0.68 2.03
N LEU A 26 0.61 0.55 3.35
CA LEU A 26 -0.69 0.59 4.02
C LEU A 26 -0.94 2.01 4.51
N ASP A 27 -1.67 2.80 3.72
CA ASP A 27 -1.80 4.24 3.94
C ASP A 27 -3.20 4.77 3.60
N ARG A 28 -4.08 4.70 4.59
CA ARG A 28 -5.43 5.28 4.49
C ARG A 28 -5.43 6.80 4.30
N LYS A 29 -4.40 7.50 4.82
CA LYS A 29 -4.36 8.97 4.91
C LYS A 29 -3.81 9.63 3.64
N GLY A 30 -3.20 8.87 2.73
CA GLY A 30 -2.55 9.45 1.56
C GLY A 30 -1.21 10.14 1.88
N SER A 31 -0.56 9.76 2.99
CA SER A 31 0.76 10.24 3.41
C SER A 31 1.88 10.00 2.38
N HIS A 32 1.78 8.91 1.62
CA HIS A 32 2.77 8.39 0.68
C HIS A 32 2.32 8.48 -0.78
N ARG A 33 1.42 9.43 -1.12
CA ARG A 33 0.89 9.64 -2.48
C ARG A 33 1.95 9.76 -3.58
N TRP A 34 3.19 10.12 -3.23
CA TRP A 34 4.33 10.12 -4.15
C TRP A 34 4.54 8.75 -4.83
N ALA A 35 4.16 7.65 -4.16
CA ALA A 35 4.39 6.29 -4.61
C ALA A 35 3.24 5.71 -5.47
N LEU A 36 2.13 6.44 -5.62
CA LEU A 36 1.00 6.01 -6.45
C LEU A 36 1.44 5.75 -7.90
N GLY A 37 1.06 4.59 -8.45
CA GLY A 37 1.35 4.19 -9.82
C GLY A 37 2.84 3.98 -10.14
N LEU A 38 3.71 3.89 -9.13
CA LEU A 38 5.09 3.47 -9.36
C LEU A 38 5.17 1.96 -9.58
N ALA A 39 6.00 1.53 -10.52
CA ALA A 39 6.27 0.11 -10.75
C ALA A 39 6.88 -0.53 -9.50
N GLY A 40 6.43 -1.74 -9.16
CA GLY A 40 6.88 -2.45 -7.96
C GLY A 40 6.32 -1.90 -6.64
N VAL A 41 5.34 -1.00 -6.68
CA VAL A 41 4.66 -0.48 -5.49
C VAL A 41 3.19 -0.91 -5.44
N ASP A 42 2.80 -1.58 -4.36
CA ASP A 42 1.39 -1.82 -4.04
C ASP A 42 0.93 -0.79 -3.01
N TYR A 43 0.03 0.12 -3.42
CA TYR A 43 -0.44 1.22 -2.58
C TYR A 43 -1.86 0.96 -2.08
N CYS A 44 -1.99 0.50 -0.84
CA CYS A 44 -3.25 0.10 -0.22
C CYS A 44 -3.88 1.27 0.55
N THR A 45 -5.06 1.71 0.11
CA THR A 45 -5.81 2.81 0.75
C THR A 45 -7.11 2.36 1.41
N GLN A 46 -7.53 1.12 1.18
CA GLN A 46 -8.78 0.56 1.72
C GLN A 46 -8.48 -0.67 2.60
N PRO A 47 -9.28 -0.91 3.66
CA PRO A 47 -9.06 -2.06 4.54
C PRO A 47 -9.00 -3.42 3.83
N ALA A 48 -9.86 -3.65 2.84
CA ALA A 48 -9.84 -4.87 2.02
C ALA A 48 -8.50 -5.07 1.29
N GLN A 49 -7.98 -4.00 0.68
CA GLN A 49 -6.67 -4.04 0.00
C GLN A 49 -5.53 -4.32 0.98
N MET A 50 -5.57 -3.69 2.16
CA MET A 50 -4.57 -3.91 3.21
C MET A 50 -4.63 -5.35 3.73
N HIS A 51 -5.84 -5.89 3.87
CA HIS A 51 -6.06 -7.27 4.30
C HIS A 51 -5.46 -8.26 3.31
N ASP A 52 -5.86 -8.18 2.04
CA ASP A 52 -5.39 -9.07 0.99
C ASP A 52 -3.88 -9.00 0.81
N ALA A 53 -3.31 -7.79 0.86
CA ALA A 53 -1.87 -7.59 0.74
C ALA A 53 -1.11 -8.28 1.88
N LEU A 54 -1.53 -8.11 3.12
CA LEU A 54 -0.87 -8.72 4.27
C LEU A 54 -0.96 -10.25 4.25
N VAL A 55 -2.13 -10.81 3.92
CA VAL A 55 -2.31 -12.26 3.82
C VAL A 55 -1.42 -12.85 2.72
N LYS A 56 -1.38 -12.23 1.54
CA LYS A 56 -0.51 -12.67 0.43
C LYS A 56 0.97 -12.59 0.79
N LEU A 57 1.37 -11.54 1.49
CA LEU A 57 2.77 -11.37 1.91
C LEU A 57 3.20 -12.39 2.96
N ALA A 58 2.33 -12.73 3.91
CA ALA A 58 2.63 -13.78 4.87
C ALA A 58 2.73 -15.16 4.20
N ALA A 59 1.82 -15.48 3.27
CA ALA A 59 1.91 -16.71 2.48
C ALA A 59 3.22 -16.79 1.67
N LEU A 60 3.63 -15.69 1.02
CA LEU A 60 4.90 -15.62 0.31
C LEU A 60 6.10 -15.77 1.27
N ALA A 61 6.02 -15.18 2.47
CA ALA A 61 7.09 -15.31 3.45
C ALA A 61 7.23 -16.76 3.93
N ASP A 62 6.12 -17.45 4.15
CA ASP A 62 6.08 -18.86 4.54
C ASP A 62 6.61 -19.77 3.42
N GLU A 63 6.20 -19.53 2.17
CA GLU A 63 6.72 -20.22 0.99
C GLU A 63 8.25 -20.06 0.90
N ARG A 64 8.76 -18.83 1.00
CA ARG A 64 10.21 -18.56 0.97
C ARG A 64 10.94 -19.24 2.12
N ASN A 65 10.39 -19.21 3.33
CA ASN A 65 11.00 -19.87 4.48
C ASN A 65 10.98 -21.41 4.34
N SER A 66 9.93 -21.96 3.74
CA SER A 66 9.83 -23.40 3.48
C SER A 66 10.82 -23.87 2.42
N LEU A 67 11.00 -23.10 1.35
CA LEU A 67 12.00 -23.37 0.32
C LEU A 67 13.43 -23.35 0.91
N ALA A 68 13.72 -22.40 1.79
CA ALA A 68 15.03 -22.30 2.44
C ALA A 68 15.47 -23.57 3.19
N LEU A 69 14.53 -24.40 3.66
CA LEU A 69 14.85 -25.67 4.34
C LEU A 69 15.48 -26.72 3.42
N HIS A 70 15.38 -26.52 2.10
CA HIS A 70 15.84 -27.45 1.07
C HIS A 70 16.99 -26.89 0.24
N GLU A 71 17.54 -25.75 0.65
CA GLU A 71 18.54 -24.99 -0.10
C GLU A 71 19.81 -24.80 0.74
N ASP A 72 20.89 -24.33 0.10
CA ASP A 72 22.15 -24.04 0.77
C ASP A 72 22.04 -22.84 1.73
N ASP A 73 22.94 -22.76 2.72
CA ASP A 73 22.96 -21.66 3.72
C ASP A 73 23.06 -20.25 3.11
N ASN A 74 23.56 -20.12 1.88
CA ASN A 74 23.71 -18.86 1.17
C ASN A 74 22.52 -18.52 0.24
N TRP A 75 21.44 -19.31 0.29
CA TRP A 75 20.27 -19.15 -0.56
C TRP A 75 19.66 -17.76 -0.46
N ASP A 76 19.25 -17.24 -1.62
CA ASP A 76 18.59 -15.95 -1.74
C ASP A 76 17.08 -16.14 -2.06
N PRO A 77 16.15 -15.77 -1.16
CA PRO A 77 14.70 -15.82 -1.43
C PRO A 77 14.23 -14.83 -2.51
N GLY A 78 15.14 -14.04 -3.08
CA GLY A 78 14.91 -13.09 -4.16
C GLY A 78 14.78 -11.64 -3.70
N PRO A 79 14.10 -10.80 -4.49
CA PRO A 79 13.98 -9.38 -4.18
C PRO A 79 13.31 -9.10 -2.83
N ARG A 80 13.82 -8.07 -2.14
CA ARG A 80 13.28 -7.60 -0.86
C ARG A 80 11.92 -6.95 -1.06
N ILE A 81 11.01 -7.24 -0.14
CA ILE A 81 9.72 -6.56 -0.03
C ILE A 81 9.71 -5.72 1.24
N LEU A 82 9.44 -4.44 1.11
CA LEU A 82 9.28 -3.51 2.24
C LEU A 82 7.80 -3.19 2.45
N VAL A 83 7.25 -3.54 3.61
CA VAL A 83 5.89 -3.20 4.02
C VAL A 83 5.94 -1.96 4.90
N ILE A 84 5.27 -0.88 4.51
CA ILE A 84 5.16 0.35 5.29
C ILE A 84 3.74 0.45 5.86
N ALA A 85 3.61 0.38 7.18
CA ALA A 85 2.37 0.69 7.88
C ALA A 85 2.44 2.12 8.42
N GLU A 86 1.90 3.10 7.69
CA GLU A 86 2.06 4.55 7.98
C GLU A 86 1.44 5.00 9.32
N GLU A 87 0.38 4.34 9.75
CA GLU A 87 -0.18 4.51 11.09
C GLU A 87 -0.66 3.15 11.59
N LEU A 88 0.27 2.37 12.13
CA LEU A 88 0.01 0.97 12.47
C LEU A 88 -1.22 0.80 13.39
N ASN A 89 -1.37 1.65 14.41
CA ASN A 89 -2.51 1.58 15.32
C ASN A 89 -3.84 1.74 14.57
N ALA A 90 -3.90 2.65 13.61
CA ALA A 90 -5.09 2.88 12.80
C ALA A 90 -5.33 1.73 11.82
N THR A 91 -4.26 1.21 11.20
CA THR A 91 -4.33 0.04 10.32
C THR A 91 -4.91 -1.17 11.05
N ILE A 92 -4.46 -1.46 12.27
CA ILE A 92 -4.97 -2.56 13.08
C ILE A 92 -6.46 -2.39 13.36
N GLY A 93 -6.88 -1.22 13.83
CA GLY A 93 -8.30 -0.92 14.07
C GLY A 93 -9.16 -1.07 12.81
N GLN A 94 -8.65 -0.62 11.66
CA GLN A 94 -9.34 -0.76 10.37
C GLN A 94 -9.48 -2.22 9.93
N LEU A 95 -8.43 -3.03 10.10
CA LEU A 95 -8.47 -4.46 9.79
C LEU A 95 -9.40 -5.23 10.72
N THR A 96 -9.46 -4.85 12.00
CA THR A 96 -10.41 -5.43 12.97
C THR A 96 -11.85 -5.15 12.54
N ASN A 97 -12.18 -3.89 12.22
CA ASN A 97 -13.52 -3.49 11.83
C ASN A 97 -13.94 -4.14 10.51
N PHE A 98 -13.08 -4.05 9.48
CA PHE A 98 -13.31 -4.69 8.19
C PHE A 98 -13.58 -6.18 8.34
N TRP A 99 -12.75 -6.89 9.12
CA TRP A 99 -12.94 -8.32 9.33
C TRP A 99 -14.25 -8.65 10.06
N SER A 100 -14.64 -7.81 11.02
CA SER A 100 -15.92 -8.02 11.72
C SER A 100 -17.14 -7.91 10.80
N GLU A 101 -17.03 -7.13 9.72
CA GLU A 101 -18.08 -6.91 8.72
C GLU A 101 -18.13 -8.02 7.67
N VAL A 102 -16.97 -8.51 7.20
CA VAL A 102 -16.90 -9.44 6.06
C VAL A 102 -16.77 -10.91 6.45
N ARG A 103 -16.39 -11.21 7.70
CA ARG A 103 -16.14 -12.61 8.10
C ARG A 103 -17.42 -13.45 8.07
N GLY A 104 -17.31 -14.65 7.53
CA GLY A 104 -18.35 -15.66 7.52
C GLY A 104 -18.48 -16.44 8.84
N PRO A 105 -19.55 -17.23 8.99
CA PRO A 105 -19.66 -18.22 10.05
C PRO A 105 -18.50 -19.23 9.99
N GLY A 106 -17.91 -19.58 11.13
CA GLY A 106 -16.79 -20.51 11.22
C GLY A 106 -15.40 -19.90 11.00
N GLU A 107 -15.31 -18.68 10.51
CA GLU A 107 -14.04 -17.97 10.33
C GLU A 107 -13.46 -17.45 11.66
N PRO A 108 -12.12 -17.28 11.76
CA PRO A 108 -11.48 -16.85 13.00
C PRO A 108 -12.02 -15.50 13.48
N LYS A 109 -12.11 -15.32 14.80
CA LYS A 109 -12.53 -14.04 15.39
C LYS A 109 -11.54 -12.91 15.09
N ARG A 110 -10.24 -13.22 15.09
CA ARG A 110 -9.17 -12.27 14.75
C ARG A 110 -8.98 -12.25 13.23
N SER A 111 -8.79 -11.04 12.68
CA SER A 111 -8.49 -10.85 11.26
C SER A 111 -7.22 -11.61 10.86
N PRO A 112 -7.27 -12.47 9.83
CA PRO A 112 -6.10 -13.12 9.25
C PRO A 112 -4.98 -12.15 8.90
N ALA A 113 -5.29 -10.96 8.40
CA ALA A 113 -4.30 -9.92 8.08
C ALA A 113 -3.55 -9.40 9.32
N ILE A 114 -4.20 -9.36 10.49
CA ILE A 114 -3.55 -8.95 11.74
C ILE A 114 -2.61 -10.06 12.24
N SER A 115 -2.96 -11.33 12.04
CA SER A 115 -2.07 -12.46 12.32
C SER A 115 -0.89 -12.45 11.34
N ALA A 116 -1.16 -12.32 10.04
CA ALA A 116 -0.15 -12.21 8.99
C ALA A 116 0.87 -11.10 9.26
N LEU A 117 0.43 -9.92 9.72
CA LEU A 117 1.35 -8.86 10.09
C LEU A 117 2.26 -9.24 11.27
N ALA A 118 1.74 -9.99 12.26
CA ALA A 118 2.54 -10.49 13.37
C ALA A 118 3.56 -11.53 12.88
N ASP A 119 3.16 -12.43 11.99
CA ASP A 119 4.04 -13.44 11.39
C ASP A 119 5.16 -12.78 10.58
N LEU A 120 4.85 -11.73 9.80
CA LEU A 120 5.84 -10.95 9.08
C LEU A 120 6.84 -10.23 10.00
N LEU A 121 6.38 -9.75 11.17
CA LEU A 121 7.26 -9.13 12.16
C LEU A 121 8.22 -10.15 12.81
N PHE A 122 7.77 -11.40 12.98
CA PHE A 122 8.56 -12.44 13.63
C PHE A 122 9.48 -13.20 12.63
N MET A 123 8.94 -13.58 11.47
CA MET A 123 9.53 -14.53 10.52
C MET A 123 9.90 -13.90 9.16
N GLY A 124 9.55 -12.63 8.94
CA GLY A 124 9.74 -11.98 7.63
C GLY A 124 11.20 -11.71 7.28
N ARG A 125 12.10 -11.65 8.27
CA ARG A 125 13.52 -11.34 8.04
C ARG A 125 14.19 -12.33 7.09
N SER A 126 14.06 -13.64 7.35
CA SER A 126 14.64 -14.71 6.53
C SER A 126 14.05 -14.72 5.13
N ALA A 127 12.75 -14.46 4.99
CA ALA A 127 12.05 -14.36 3.71
C ALA A 127 12.29 -13.03 2.93
N LYS A 128 13.17 -12.14 3.41
CA LYS A 128 13.36 -10.77 2.88
C LYS A 128 12.04 -9.97 2.74
N VAL A 129 11.08 -10.18 3.63
CA VAL A 129 9.86 -9.36 3.77
C VAL A 129 9.95 -8.56 5.06
N ASN A 130 10.25 -7.27 4.97
CA ASN A 130 10.53 -6.42 6.13
C ASN A 130 9.42 -5.41 6.37
N VAL A 131 9.04 -5.25 7.63
CA VAL A 131 8.01 -4.31 8.05
C VAL A 131 8.62 -3.05 8.66
N VAL A 132 8.17 -1.91 8.18
CA VAL A 132 8.36 -0.59 8.78
C VAL A 132 7.02 -0.17 9.38
N ALA A 133 6.95 -0.21 10.71
CA ALA A 133 5.81 0.29 11.46
C ALA A 133 6.01 1.76 11.81
N ILE A 134 5.10 2.61 11.36
CA ILE A 134 5.06 4.02 11.73
C ILE A 134 3.87 4.21 12.66
N ALA A 135 4.14 4.74 13.85
CA ALA A 135 3.11 5.03 14.84
C ALA A 135 3.42 6.34 15.56
N GLN A 136 2.40 7.06 16.03
CA GLN A 136 2.60 8.16 16.98
C GLN A 136 3.08 7.67 18.33
N MET A 137 2.43 6.63 18.83
CA MET A 137 2.84 5.84 19.97
C MET A 137 2.59 4.38 19.64
N LEU A 138 3.63 3.55 19.67
CA LEU A 138 3.49 2.12 19.44
C LEU A 138 2.99 1.46 20.74
N THR A 139 1.68 1.44 20.96
CA THR A 139 1.11 0.83 22.17
C THR A 139 1.15 -0.69 22.04
N ALA A 140 1.38 -1.40 23.16
CA ALA A 140 1.45 -2.86 23.20
C ALA A 140 0.21 -3.51 22.57
N ARG A 141 -0.97 -2.93 22.82
CA ARG A 141 -2.26 -3.39 22.27
C ARG A 141 -2.29 -3.41 20.73
N ALA A 142 -1.60 -2.49 20.08
CA ALA A 142 -1.61 -2.38 18.62
C ALA A 142 -0.75 -3.45 17.93
N ILE A 143 0.20 -4.07 18.64
CA ILE A 143 1.14 -5.04 18.07
C ILE A 143 0.99 -6.44 18.67
N GLY A 144 -0.02 -6.66 19.51
CA GLY A 144 -0.32 -7.97 20.07
C GLY A 144 0.31 -8.25 21.44
N GLY A 145 0.84 -7.23 22.12
CA GLY A 145 1.40 -7.33 23.47
C GLY A 145 2.69 -6.54 23.63
N PRO A 146 3.23 -6.44 24.87
CA PRO A 146 4.53 -5.84 25.11
C PRO A 146 5.67 -6.61 24.43
N GLU A 147 5.60 -7.93 24.38
CA GLU A 147 6.62 -8.81 23.77
C GLU A 147 6.79 -8.56 22.27
N ALA A 148 5.70 -8.28 21.56
CA ALA A 148 5.75 -7.97 20.13
C ALA A 148 6.55 -6.69 19.81
N ARG A 149 6.83 -5.84 20.80
CA ARG A 149 7.73 -4.67 20.65
C ARG A 149 9.16 -5.12 20.36
N GLU A 150 9.56 -6.28 20.88
CA GLU A 150 10.92 -6.80 20.77
C GLU A 150 11.22 -7.33 19.37
N ASN A 151 10.20 -7.63 18.57
CA ASN A 151 10.37 -7.97 17.16
C ASN A 151 10.91 -6.80 16.31
N PHE A 152 10.85 -5.56 16.82
CA PHE A 152 11.46 -4.41 16.18
C PHE A 152 12.91 -4.23 16.62
N GLY A 153 13.83 -4.92 15.94
CA GLY A 153 15.27 -4.80 16.21
C GLY A 153 15.89 -3.42 15.91
N ILE A 154 15.16 -2.55 15.21
CA ILE A 154 15.56 -1.16 14.95
C ILE A 154 14.42 -0.24 15.33
N ARG A 155 14.69 0.76 16.18
CA ARG A 155 13.69 1.74 16.62
C ARG A 155 14.16 3.15 16.27
N CYS A 156 13.36 3.83 15.46
CA CYS A 156 13.68 5.18 14.98
C CYS A 156 12.73 6.18 15.66
N LEU A 157 13.29 7.13 16.42
CA LEU A 157 12.52 8.11 17.18
C LEU A 157 12.88 9.54 16.77
N ALA A 158 11.87 10.38 16.56
CA ALA A 158 12.03 11.82 16.37
C ALA A 158 11.01 12.58 17.20
N ARG A 159 11.41 13.76 17.70
CA ARG A 159 10.60 14.61 18.59
C ARG A 159 9.93 13.81 19.72
N TYR A 160 10.67 12.89 20.32
CA TYR A 160 10.21 12.03 21.41
C TYR A 160 10.13 12.81 22.72
N THR A 161 9.26 12.34 23.61
CA THR A 161 9.25 12.74 25.03
C THR A 161 10.05 11.74 25.85
N ALA A 162 10.44 12.10 27.08
CA ALA A 162 11.11 11.17 27.99
C ALA A 162 10.26 9.91 28.25
N ASN A 163 8.93 10.05 28.34
CA ASN A 163 8.02 8.92 28.54
C ASN A 163 7.97 8.00 27.31
N ALA A 164 7.91 8.57 26.11
CA ALA A 164 7.95 7.78 24.87
C ALA A 164 9.29 7.05 24.71
N TRP A 165 10.40 7.68 25.12
CA TRP A 165 11.71 7.05 25.12
C TRP A 165 11.76 5.85 26.06
N LYS A 166 11.42 6.04 27.35
CA LYS A 166 11.38 4.97 28.35
C LYS A 166 10.44 3.81 27.94
N MET A 167 9.39 4.09 27.20
CA MET A 167 8.44 3.07 26.73
C MET A 167 8.96 2.26 25.55
N LEU A 168 9.67 2.90 24.62
CA LEU A 168 10.01 2.30 23.32
C LEU A 168 11.44 1.79 23.26
N VAL A 169 12.37 2.45 23.94
CA VAL A 169 13.81 2.16 23.94
C VAL A 169 14.38 2.28 25.36
N PRO A 170 13.81 1.58 26.36
CA PRO A 170 14.30 1.63 27.75
C PRO A 170 15.77 1.23 27.89
N GLU A 171 16.28 0.42 26.96
CA GLU A 171 17.65 -0.08 26.91
C GLU A 171 18.70 0.98 26.58
N ALA A 172 18.30 2.11 25.98
CA ALA A 172 19.22 3.12 25.49
C ALA A 172 19.21 4.39 26.38
N PRO A 173 20.37 5.01 26.65
CA PRO A 173 20.43 6.27 27.38
C PRO A 173 19.70 7.36 26.60
N LEU A 174 18.90 8.18 27.30
CA LEU A 174 18.10 9.26 26.72
C LEU A 174 18.99 10.39 26.18
N PRO A 175 19.06 10.63 24.85
CA PRO A 175 19.84 11.72 24.29
C PRO A 175 19.12 13.06 24.48
N ARG A 176 19.89 14.15 24.44
CA ARG A 176 19.34 15.51 24.48
C ARG A 176 18.33 15.71 23.36
N ALA A 177 17.17 16.28 23.70
CA ALA A 177 16.16 16.59 22.71
C ALA A 177 16.68 17.60 21.68
N SER A 178 16.47 17.31 20.40
CA SER A 178 16.81 18.21 19.30
C SER A 178 15.55 18.85 18.70
N ARG A 179 15.66 20.15 18.33
CA ARG A 179 14.61 20.89 17.60
C ARG A 179 14.82 20.86 16.09
N THR A 180 15.98 20.37 15.62
CA THR A 180 16.33 20.30 14.20
C THR A 180 15.39 19.36 13.46
N LEU A 181 14.78 19.85 12.38
CA LEU A 181 13.89 19.05 11.54
C LEU A 181 14.66 17.90 10.87
N GLY A 182 14.04 16.72 10.84
CA GLY A 182 14.69 15.53 10.29
C GLY A 182 15.82 14.96 11.16
N ARG A 183 16.00 15.46 12.40
CA ARG A 183 16.89 14.82 13.39
C ARG A 183 16.17 13.67 14.08
N TRP A 184 16.75 12.49 13.98
CA TRP A 184 16.24 11.24 14.52
C TRP A 184 17.28 10.59 15.40
N GLN A 185 16.82 9.74 16.32
CA GLN A 185 17.65 8.77 17.02
C GLN A 185 17.33 7.41 16.42
N VAL A 186 18.34 6.77 15.83
CA VAL A 186 18.26 5.39 15.34
C VAL A 186 18.84 4.51 16.43
N VAL A 187 18.00 3.70 17.05
CA VAL A 187 18.38 2.83 18.17
C VAL A 187 18.49 1.40 17.67
N VAL A 188 19.66 0.80 17.87
CA VAL A 188 19.98 -0.58 17.53
C VAL A 188 20.75 -1.18 18.69
N ALA A 189 20.30 -2.33 19.21
CA ALA A 189 20.98 -3.08 20.26
C ALA A 189 21.42 -2.21 21.47
N GLY A 190 20.54 -1.35 21.98
CA GLY A 190 20.85 -0.48 23.14
C GLY A 190 21.58 0.82 22.81
N GLN A 191 22.06 0.99 21.58
CA GLN A 191 22.82 2.18 21.19
C GLN A 191 21.95 3.15 20.38
N ALA A 192 21.78 4.36 20.91
CA ALA A 192 21.15 5.46 20.19
C ALA A 192 22.18 6.23 19.35
N THR A 193 21.96 6.31 18.04
CA THR A 193 22.77 7.10 17.11
C THR A 193 21.96 8.26 16.55
N GLU A 194 22.41 9.49 16.80
CA GLU A 194 21.79 10.66 16.21
C GLU A 194 22.03 10.68 14.70
N THR A 195 20.94 10.78 13.94
CA THR A 195 20.95 10.71 12.48
C THR A 195 20.16 11.86 11.89
N GLN A 196 20.76 12.54 10.90
CA GLN A 196 20.02 13.47 10.05
C GLN A 196 19.43 12.71 8.87
N VAL A 197 18.11 12.67 8.79
CA VAL A 197 17.38 11.99 7.73
C VAL A 197 17.44 12.81 6.45
N ALA A 198 17.77 12.14 5.34
CA ALA A 198 17.76 12.74 4.01
C ALA A 198 16.34 13.23 3.66
N TYR A 199 16.26 14.46 3.15
CA TYR A 199 15.03 15.00 2.61
C TYR A 199 14.97 14.74 1.11
N LEU A 200 13.83 14.22 0.64
CA LEU A 200 13.52 14.09 -0.77
C LEU A 200 12.19 14.78 -1.04
N THR A 201 12.13 15.61 -2.08
CA THR A 201 10.87 16.06 -2.67
C THR A 201 10.10 14.88 -3.28
N THR A 202 8.82 15.08 -3.58
CA THR A 202 8.02 14.07 -4.30
C THR A 202 8.61 13.75 -5.67
N ALA A 203 9.09 14.76 -6.40
CA ALA A 203 9.68 14.59 -7.72
C ALA A 203 10.97 13.75 -7.65
N GLU A 204 11.88 14.10 -6.74
CA GLU A 204 13.13 13.35 -6.52
C GLU A 204 12.85 11.92 -6.09
N ALA A 205 11.91 11.69 -5.17
CA ALA A 205 11.58 10.34 -4.73
C ALA A 205 11.04 9.48 -5.87
N ARG A 206 10.20 10.03 -6.76
CA ARG A 206 9.71 9.30 -7.94
C ARG A 206 10.81 9.03 -8.97
N ALA A 207 11.68 10.01 -9.20
CA ALA A 207 12.81 9.86 -10.11
C ALA A 207 13.79 8.80 -9.62
N LEU A 208 14.08 8.79 -8.31
CA LEU A 208 15.04 7.86 -7.71
C LEU A 208 14.46 6.46 -7.46
N ALA A 209 13.15 6.32 -7.24
CA ALA A 209 12.52 5.02 -7.06
C ALA A 209 12.45 4.20 -8.36
N CYS A 210 12.63 4.83 -9.52
CA CYS A 210 12.42 4.25 -10.84
C CYS A 210 13.65 4.43 -11.75
N PRO A 211 14.17 3.35 -12.37
CA PRO A 211 14.92 3.47 -13.63
C PRO A 211 14.02 3.89 -14.81
N ARG A 212 12.70 3.68 -14.71
CA ARG A 212 11.66 4.15 -15.65
C ARG A 212 10.38 4.47 -14.88
N SER A 213 10.03 5.75 -14.77
CA SER A 213 8.78 6.20 -14.18
C SER A 213 7.80 6.57 -15.29
N LEU A 214 6.56 6.06 -15.19
CA LEU A 214 5.44 6.66 -15.91
C LEU A 214 5.17 8.06 -15.32
N SER A 215 4.93 9.02 -16.21
CA SER A 215 4.69 10.41 -15.84
C SER A 215 3.44 10.55 -14.97
N PRO A 216 3.31 11.64 -14.18
CA PRO A 216 2.10 11.92 -13.41
C PRO A 216 0.81 11.90 -14.26
N ALA A 217 0.90 12.27 -15.54
CA ALA A 217 -0.22 12.19 -16.48
C ALA A 217 -0.60 10.73 -16.80
N GLN A 218 0.38 9.84 -16.96
CA GLN A 218 0.16 8.41 -17.16
C GLN A 218 -0.39 7.74 -15.89
N VAL A 219 0.06 8.15 -14.70
CA VAL A 219 -0.51 7.69 -13.42
C VAL A 219 -1.92 8.22 -13.20
N SER A 220 -2.21 9.47 -13.57
CA SER A 220 -3.56 10.04 -13.49
C SER A 220 -4.53 9.35 -14.46
N ALA A 221 -4.04 8.88 -15.60
CA ALA A 221 -4.80 8.06 -16.54
C ALA A 221 -5.12 6.66 -15.98
N LEU A 222 -4.21 6.07 -15.18
CA LEU A 222 -4.40 4.77 -14.51
C LEU A 222 -5.21 4.87 -13.21
N SER A 223 -5.18 6.01 -12.52
CA SER A 223 -5.82 6.23 -11.21
C SER A 223 -7.20 6.87 -11.31
N SER A 224 -7.68 7.15 -12.52
CA SER A 224 -9.03 7.64 -12.76
C SER A 224 -9.93 6.44 -13.08
N PRO A 225 -10.91 6.08 -12.23
CA PRO A 225 -12.02 5.22 -12.64
C PRO A 225 -12.83 5.82 -13.81
N GLY A 226 -12.55 7.08 -14.18
CA GLY A 226 -13.25 7.85 -15.20
C GLY A 226 -12.78 7.67 -16.65
N ARG A 227 -11.82 6.79 -16.97
CA ARG A 227 -11.46 6.53 -18.39
C ARG A 227 -12.14 5.34 -19.04
N ASP A 228 -12.85 4.54 -18.25
CA ASP A 228 -13.57 3.38 -18.79
C ASP A 228 -15.07 3.64 -18.92
N PHE A 229 -15.53 4.87 -18.69
CA PHE A 229 -16.90 5.29 -18.99
C PHE A 229 -16.91 6.21 -20.21
N MET A 230 -17.86 5.98 -21.11
CA MET A 230 -18.05 6.79 -22.31
C MET A 230 -19.54 6.92 -22.63
N THR A 231 -19.89 8.02 -23.27
CA THR A 231 -21.21 8.20 -23.88
C THR A 231 -21.32 7.36 -25.17
N LEU A 232 -22.54 7.11 -25.64
CA LEU A 232 -22.73 6.44 -26.94
C LEU A 232 -22.05 7.18 -28.11
N ARG A 233 -21.94 8.51 -28.04
CA ARG A 233 -21.30 9.31 -29.10
C ARG A 233 -19.79 9.09 -29.12
N GLU A 234 -19.15 9.21 -27.96
CA GLU A 234 -17.72 8.93 -27.80
C GLU A 234 -17.38 7.48 -28.14
N ALA A 235 -18.27 6.53 -27.84
CA ALA A 235 -18.08 5.11 -28.19
C ALA A 235 -18.06 4.87 -29.70
N VAL A 236 -18.90 5.58 -30.47
CA VAL A 236 -18.91 5.51 -31.93
C VAL A 236 -17.68 6.19 -32.52
N GLU A 237 -17.33 7.38 -32.03
CA GLU A 237 -16.13 8.12 -32.48
C GLU A 237 -14.84 7.35 -32.18
N ALA A 238 -14.79 6.63 -31.06
CA ALA A 238 -13.66 5.78 -30.68
C ALA A 238 -13.68 4.39 -31.35
N GLY A 239 -14.65 4.09 -32.23
CA GLY A 239 -14.76 2.80 -32.93
C GLY A 239 -15.11 1.60 -32.05
N VAL A 240 -15.59 1.82 -30.83
CA VAL A 240 -16.02 0.76 -29.89
C VAL A 240 -17.36 0.17 -30.34
N LEU A 241 -18.27 1.02 -30.82
CA LEU A 241 -19.51 0.59 -31.42
C LEU A 241 -19.36 0.61 -32.95
N PRO A 242 -19.71 -0.47 -33.66
CA PRO A 242 -19.57 -0.56 -35.11
C PRO A 242 -20.69 0.18 -35.87
N TRP A 243 -21.59 0.87 -35.17
CA TRP A 243 -22.76 1.55 -35.74
C TRP A 243 -22.62 3.06 -35.68
N SER A 244 -23.41 3.79 -36.48
CA SER A 244 -23.55 5.23 -36.29
C SER A 244 -24.22 5.57 -34.95
N TYR A 245 -24.00 6.79 -34.45
CA TYR A 245 -24.58 7.25 -33.18
C TYR A 245 -26.11 7.11 -33.14
N GLU A 246 -26.80 7.46 -34.23
CA GLU A 246 -28.26 7.31 -34.32
C GLU A 246 -28.70 5.84 -34.35
N ALA A 247 -27.93 4.97 -34.99
CA ALA A 247 -28.20 3.53 -34.99
C ALA A 247 -27.99 2.93 -33.59
N ALA A 248 -26.91 3.30 -32.88
CA ALA A 248 -26.67 2.90 -31.50
C ALA A 248 -27.80 3.37 -30.57
N LYS A 249 -28.19 4.64 -30.65
CA LYS A 249 -29.31 5.21 -29.87
C LYS A 249 -30.62 4.45 -30.10
N LYS A 250 -30.95 4.13 -31.36
CA LYS A 250 -32.16 3.39 -31.73
C LYS A 250 -32.12 1.93 -31.25
N ARG A 251 -30.97 1.27 -31.30
CA ARG A 251 -30.78 -0.09 -30.74
C ARG A 251 -30.93 -0.11 -29.22
N LEU A 252 -30.40 0.91 -28.52
CA LEU A 252 -30.55 1.07 -27.08
C LEU A 252 -32.02 1.24 -26.69
N GLN A 253 -32.75 2.13 -27.38
CA GLN A 253 -34.18 2.35 -27.15
C GLN A 253 -35.04 1.10 -27.39
N ARG A 254 -34.70 0.33 -28.44
CA ARG A 254 -35.39 -0.92 -28.80
C ARG A 254 -34.91 -2.13 -28.00
N ARG A 255 -33.96 -1.93 -27.10
CA ARG A 255 -33.32 -2.97 -26.29
C ARG A 255 -32.81 -4.17 -27.08
N VAL A 256 -32.17 -3.92 -28.23
CA VAL A 256 -31.65 -4.97 -29.10
C VAL A 256 -30.36 -5.54 -28.52
N GLY A 257 -30.31 -6.85 -28.25
CA GLY A 257 -29.15 -7.54 -27.67
C GLY A 257 -28.98 -7.31 -26.17
N ARG A 258 -27.79 -7.59 -25.63
CA ARG A 258 -27.46 -7.37 -24.21
C ARG A 258 -27.13 -5.90 -23.95
N VAL A 259 -28.17 -5.10 -23.72
CA VAL A 259 -28.08 -3.65 -23.53
C VAL A 259 -27.22 -3.27 -22.32
N PRO A 260 -26.29 -2.30 -22.44
CA PRO A 260 -25.48 -1.82 -21.33
C PRO A 260 -26.30 -0.94 -20.38
N THR A 261 -26.01 -1.04 -19.08
CA THR A 261 -26.68 -0.23 -18.04
C THR A 261 -25.94 1.10 -17.84
N PRO A 262 -26.64 2.25 -17.79
CA PRO A 262 -26.02 3.52 -17.44
C PRO A 262 -25.34 3.49 -16.07
N ARG A 263 -24.14 4.06 -15.97
CA ARG A 263 -23.32 4.12 -14.74
C ARG A 263 -23.11 5.54 -14.23
N GLY A 264 -23.59 6.54 -14.98
CA GLY A 264 -23.52 7.95 -14.63
C GLY A 264 -24.03 8.82 -15.78
N LYS A 265 -23.78 10.13 -15.69
CA LYS A 265 -24.09 11.11 -16.74
C LYS A 265 -22.91 12.03 -17.01
N SER A 266 -22.75 12.41 -18.27
CA SER A 266 -21.87 13.50 -18.73
C SER A 266 -22.76 14.55 -19.41
N GLY A 267 -23.04 15.64 -18.69
CA GLY A 267 -24.11 16.57 -19.06
C GLY A 267 -25.46 15.85 -19.13
N ASN A 268 -26.12 15.91 -20.29
CA ASN A 268 -27.40 15.24 -20.54
C ASN A 268 -27.28 13.82 -21.11
N ALA A 269 -26.06 13.34 -21.37
CA ALA A 269 -25.83 12.02 -21.95
C ALA A 269 -25.50 10.99 -20.86
N ASP A 270 -26.04 9.79 -21.00
CA ASP A 270 -25.71 8.66 -20.13
C ASP A 270 -24.29 8.14 -20.42
N LEU A 271 -23.59 7.77 -19.35
CA LEU A 271 -22.27 7.14 -19.37
C LEU A 271 -22.40 5.64 -19.18
N TYR A 272 -21.67 4.88 -19.99
CA TYR A 272 -21.65 3.42 -19.95
C TYR A 272 -20.21 2.92 -19.81
N ALA A 273 -20.03 1.78 -19.15
CA ALA A 273 -18.72 1.14 -19.10
C ALA A 273 -18.31 0.67 -20.51
N ARG A 274 -17.07 0.92 -20.90
CA ARG A 274 -16.48 0.51 -22.19
C ARG A 274 -16.66 -0.99 -22.43
N ALA A 275 -16.40 -1.81 -21.41
CA ALA A 275 -16.56 -3.26 -21.48
C ALA A 275 -18.01 -3.68 -21.78
N ASP A 276 -18.99 -3.01 -21.17
CA ASP A 276 -20.41 -3.29 -21.41
C ASP A 276 -20.83 -2.93 -22.84
N LEU A 277 -20.25 -1.84 -23.39
CA LEU A 277 -20.49 -1.42 -24.78
C LEU A 277 -19.86 -2.38 -25.81
N ILE A 278 -18.65 -2.88 -25.54
CA ILE A 278 -17.99 -3.90 -26.38
C ILE A 278 -18.84 -5.18 -26.39
N ALA A 279 -19.23 -5.68 -25.22
CA ALA A 279 -20.06 -6.87 -25.10
C ALA A 279 -21.42 -6.71 -25.82
N TRP A 280 -21.98 -5.50 -25.81
CA TRP A 280 -23.21 -5.19 -26.53
C TRP A 280 -23.04 -5.19 -28.05
N ALA A 281 -21.92 -4.68 -28.55
CA ALA A 281 -21.55 -4.72 -29.97
C ALA A 281 -21.31 -6.15 -30.47
N ASP A 282 -20.64 -6.98 -29.66
CA ASP A 282 -20.30 -8.35 -30.01
C ASP A 282 -21.52 -9.30 -29.92
N GLY A 283 -22.37 -9.14 -28.91
CA GLY A 283 -23.60 -9.91 -28.74
C GLY A 283 -24.74 -9.51 -29.70
N SER A 284 -24.44 -8.67 -30.68
CA SER A 284 -25.36 -8.12 -31.67
C SER A 284 -25.04 -8.55 -33.11
N ARG A 285 -23.97 -9.35 -33.30
CA ARG A 285 -23.62 -9.99 -34.57
C ARG A 285 -24.46 -11.24 -34.81
#